data_AF-A0A355BPM4-F1
#
_entry.id   AF-A0A355BPM4-F1
#
_cell.length_a   1.000
_cell.length_b   1.000
_cell.length_c   1.000
_cell.angle_alpha   90.00
_cell.angle_beta   90.00
_cell.angle_gamma   90.00
#
_symmetry.space_group_name_H-M   'P 1'
#
loop_
_entity.id
_entity.type
_entity.pdbx_description
1 polymer ?
#
loop_
_entity_poly.entity_id
_entity_poly.type
_entity_poly.pdbx_seq_one_letter_code
_entity_poly.pdbx_strand_id
1 'polypeptide(L)' 'MDEQKNGRDEIFSEKVKAGKRIYFFDVKSTRSNDYYLTITESKKRYNKDDEGFTYEKHKIFLYKEDFNK' A
#
# COMPACT_ATOMS: atom_id res chain seq x y z
N MET A 1 2.98 -14.44 5.23
CA MET A 1 1.96 -14.56 4.18
C MET A 1 2.25 -13.49 3.14
N ASP A 2 3.19 -13.80 2.26
CA ASP A 2 3.38 -13.04 1.03
C ASP A 2 2.22 -13.43 0.12
N GLU A 3 1.25 -12.52 -0.06
CA GLU A 3 0.24 -12.68 -1.11
C GLU A 3 0.98 -12.57 -2.45
N GLN A 4 1.39 -13.71 -3.00
CA GLN A 4 1.60 -13.88 -4.44
C GLN A 4 0.26 -13.58 -5.14
N LYS A 5 -0.01 -12.30 -5.41
CA LYS A 5 -1.07 -11.90 -6.31
C LYS A 5 -0.43 -11.52 -7.63
N ASN A 6 -0.44 -12.49 -8.55
CA ASN A 6 -0.45 -12.32 -10.00
C ASN A 6 0.18 -11.01 -10.48
N GLY A 7 1.48 -11.02 -10.78
CA GLY A 7 2.19 -9.89 -11.40
C GLY A 7 1.70 -9.50 -12.81
N ARG A 8 0.52 -9.96 -13.23
CA ARG A 8 -0.12 -9.60 -14.50
C ARG A 8 -0.83 -8.25 -14.47
N ASP A 9 -1.21 -7.77 -13.29
CA ASP A 9 -2.01 -6.54 -13.14
C ASP A 9 -1.27 -5.42 -12.40
N GLU A 10 -0.01 -5.64 -12.00
CA GLU A 10 0.82 -4.66 -11.30
C GLU A 10 1.80 -3.99 -12.28
N ILE A 11 1.55 -2.71 -12.57
CA ILE A 11 2.24 -1.95 -13.61
C ILE A 11 3.48 -1.25 -13.03
N PHE A 12 3.36 -0.79 -11.79
CA PHE A 12 4.42 -0.12 -11.06
C PHE A 12 4.24 -0.39 -9.57
N SER A 13 5.35 -0.58 -8.86
CA SER A 13 5.37 -0.65 -7.40
C SER A 13 6.59 0.09 -6.87
N GLU A 14 6.38 1.00 -5.94
CA GLU A 14 7.44 1.72 -5.25
C GLU A 14 7.29 1.61 -3.73
N LYS A 15 8.40 1.25 -3.08
CA LYS A 15 8.49 1.17 -1.62
C LYS A 15 9.31 2.32 -1.08
N VAL A 16 8.66 3.20 -0.31
CA VAL A 16 9.29 4.36 0.31
C VAL A 16 9.36 4.17 1.82
N LYS A 17 10.58 4.19 2.38
CA LYS A 17 10.78 4.18 3.84
C LYS A 17 10.82 5.61 4.37
N ALA A 18 10.02 5.89 5.39
CA ALA A 18 9.94 7.19 6.04
C ALA A 18 9.92 7.02 7.57
N GLY A 19 11.12 6.84 8.15
CA GLY A 19 11.28 6.64 9.59
C GLY A 19 10.56 5.39 10.10
N LYS A 20 9.53 5.58 10.94
CA LYS A 20 8.71 4.47 11.49
C LYS A 20 7.59 3.99 10.56
N ARG A 21 7.47 4.59 9.37
CA ARG A 21 6.46 4.25 8.37
C ARG A 21 7.13 3.72 7.10
N ILE A 22 6.44 2.80 6.44
CA ILE A 22 6.79 2.31 5.11
C ILE A 22 5.57 2.51 4.24
N TYR A 23 5.73 3.21 3.14
CA TYR A 23 4.71 3.39 2.12
C TYR A 23 4.98 2.43 0.96
N PHE A 24 3.90 1.89 0.41
CA PHE A 24 3.89 1.09 -0.80
C PHE A 24 2.91 1.78 -1.75
N PHE A 25 3.42 2.21 -2.90
CA PHE A 25 2.65 2.83 -3.97
C PHE A 25 2.58 1.85 -5.13
N ASP A 26 1.41 1.25 -5.33
CA ASP A 26 1.21 0.26 -6.39
C ASP A 26 0.23 0.80 -7.43
N VAL A 27 0.65 0.88 -8.69
CA VAL A 27 -0.23 1.20 -9.82
C VAL A 27 -0.69 -0.11 -10.45
N LYS A 28 -2.02 -0.29 -10.53
CA LYS A 28 -2.63 -1.52 -11.02
C LYS A 28 -3.66 -1.24 -12.10
N SER A 29 -3.87 -2.21 -12.99
CA SER A 29 -4.98 -2.19 -13.94
C SER A 29 -6.19 -2.95 -13.42
N THR A 30 -7.39 -2.44 -13.70
CA THR A 30 -8.64 -3.19 -13.56
C THR A 30 -8.78 -4.16 -14.75
N ARG A 31 -9.80 -5.03 -14.71
CA ARG A 31 -10.14 -5.90 -15.85
C ARG A 31 -10.58 -5.12 -17.10
N SER A 32 -11.05 -3.88 -16.93
CA SER A 32 -11.40 -2.97 -18.03
C SER A 32 -10.19 -2.18 -18.57
N ASN A 33 -8.99 -2.48 -18.08
CA ASN A 33 -7.74 -1.82 -18.44
C ASN A 33 -7.65 -0.35 -17.97
N ASP A 34 -8.46 0.02 -16.97
CA ASP A 34 -8.37 1.31 -16.27
C ASP A 34 -7.33 1.24 -15.15
N TYR A 35 -6.71 2.37 -14.83
CA TYR A 35 -5.65 2.43 -13.82
C TYR A 35 -6.17 2.92 -12.48
N TYR A 36 -5.64 2.35 -11.40
CA TYR A 36 -5.85 2.84 -10.05
C TYR A 36 -4.56 2.74 -9.25
N LEU A 37 -4.42 3.63 -8.27
CA LEU A 37 -3.31 3.65 -7.33
C LEU A 37 -3.75 3.02 -6.01
N THR A 38 -2.98 2.08 -5.51
CA THR A 38 -3.09 1.57 -4.14
C THR A 38 -1.96 2.17 -3.31
N ILE A 39 -2.31 2.85 -2.23
CA ILE A 39 -1.34 3.36 -1.25
C ILE A 39 -1.50 2.54 0.01
N THR A 40 -0.48 1.77 0.37
CA THR A 40 -0.43 1.06 1.66
C THR A 40 0.59 1.73 2.56
N GLU A 41 0.15 2.21 3.72
CA GLU A 41 1.03 2.62 4.79
C GLU A 41 1.16 1.49 5.81
N SER A 42 2.38 1.14 6.20
CA SER A 42 2.70 0.30 7.34
C SER A 42 3.44 1.11 8.40
N LYS A 43 2.82 1.30 9.57
CA LYS A 43 3.37 2.06 10.69
C LYS A 43 3.77 1.13 11.82
N LYS A 44 5.04 1.18 12.21
CA LYS A 44 5.53 0.48 13.40
C LYS A 44 5.05 1.19 14.66
N ARG A 45 4.23 0.51 15.48
CA ARG A 45 3.80 0.95 16.81
C ARG A 45 4.60 0.18 17.86
N TYR A 46 5.05 0.89 18.88
CA TYR A 46 5.61 0.28 20.08
C TYR A 46 4.51 0.29 21.12
N ASN A 47 4.18 -0.88 21.67
CA ASN A 47 3.26 -0.94 22.79
C ASN A 47 4.01 -0.37 24.01
N LYS A 48 3.38 0.49 24.79
CA LYS A 48 4.03 1.08 25.97
C LYS A 48 4.17 0.08 27.12
N ASP A 49 3.35 -0.96 27.11
CA ASP A 49 3.20 -1.90 28.23
C ASP A 49 3.77 -3.30 27.95
N ASP A 50 4.16 -3.59 26.70
CA ASP A 50 4.80 -4.84 26.28
C ASP A 50 6.11 -4.53 25.54
N GLU A 51 7.14 -5.38 25.70
CA GLU A 51 8.41 -5.37 24.92
C GLU A 51 8.21 -5.70 23.41
N GLY A 52 7.00 -5.52 22.90
CA GLY A 52 6.59 -5.84 21.53
C GLY A 52 6.45 -4.61 20.63
N PHE A 53 6.58 -4.84 19.33
CA PHE A 53 6.15 -3.90 18.30
C PHE A 53 5.07 -4.53 17.42
N THR A 54 4.11 -3.73 16.98
CA THR A 54 3.07 -4.11 16.04
C THR A 54 3.15 -3.25 14.78
N TYR A 55 2.60 -3.73 13.68
CA TYR A 55 2.47 -2.94 12.46
C TYR A 55 1.00 -2.63 12.21
N GLU A 56 0.66 -1.35 12.23
CA GLU A 56 -0.64 -0.83 11.83
C GLU A 56 -0.61 -0.58 10.31
N LYS A 57 -1.58 -1.12 9.57
CA LYS A 57 -1.66 -0.95 8.12
C LYS A 57 -2.87 -0.10 7.74
N HIS A 58 -2.65 0.93 6.94
CA HIS A 58 -3.71 1.68 6.26
C HIS A 58 -3.60 1.43 4.77
N LYS A 59 -4.71 1.11 4.11
CA LYS A 59 -4.76 0.89 2.67
C LYS A 59 -5.80 1.81 2.05
N ILE A 60 -5.37 2.57 1.06
CA ILE A 60 -6.20 3.50 0.30
C ILE A 60 -6.19 3.04 -1.16
N PHE A 61 -7.36 3.08 -1.79
CA PHE A 61 -7.52 2.92 -3.22
C PHE A 61 -7.91 4.27 -3.79
N LEU A 62 -7.18 4.73 -4.80
CA LEU A 62 -7.47 5.96 -5.52
C LEU A 62 -7.66 5.61 -7.00
N TYR A 63 -8.89 5.77 -7.48
CA TYR A 63 -9.24 5.49 -8.86
C TYR A 63 -8.96 6.72 -9.74
N LYS A 64 -8.64 6.49 -11.01
CA LYS A 64 -8.23 7.55 -11.96
C LYS A 64 -9.26 8.68 -12.07
N GLU A 65 -10.55 8.36 -12.01
CA GLU A 65 -11.66 9.32 -12.05
C GLU A 65 -11.69 10.30 -10.87
N ASP A 66 -11.06 9.94 -9.75
CA ASP A 66 -11.03 10.75 -8.53
C ASP A 66 -9.78 11.63 -8.41
N PHE A 67 -8.82 11.54 -9.36
CA PHE A 67 -7.54 12.27 -9.26
C PHE A 67 -7.70 13.80 -9.29
N ASN A 68 -8.79 14.30 -9.87
CA ASN A 68 -9.05 15.72 -10.04
C ASN A 68 -10.26 16.20 -9.21
N LYS A 69 -10.68 15.43 -8.21
CA LYS A 69 -11.72 15.86 -7.27
C LYS A 69 -11.17 16.72 -6.14
#